data_AF-A0A927Y365-F1
#
_entry.id   AF-A0A927Y365-F1
#
_cell.length_a   1.000
_cell.length_b   1.000
_cell.length_c   1.000
_cell.angle_alpha   90.00
_cell.angle_beta   90.00
_cell.angle_gamma   90.00
#
_symmetry.space_group_name_H-M   'P 1'
#
loop_
_entity.id
_entity.type
_entity.pdbx_description
1 polymer ?
#
loop_
_entity_poly.entity_id
_entity_poly.type
_entity_poly.pdbx_seq_one_letter_code
_entity_poly.pdbx_strand_id
1 'polypeptide(L)'
;MSEMKQLNDNDLDEVVGGRILNATGMPGSDINNPWEIVDNKTGATLYRYNCKEAAIVDAVKKWGGSDYNDVRDISQEEVISLRRAAGIM
;
A
#
# COMPACT_ATOMS: atom_id res chain seq x y z
N MET A 1 6.84 23.70 17.03
CA MET A 1 5.67 23.00 16.45
C MET A 1 6.07 22.66 15.03
N SER A 2 6.50 21.42 14.79
CA SER A 2 6.94 21.01 13.46
C SER A 2 5.69 20.82 12.59
N GLU A 3 5.58 21.60 11.52
CA GLU A 3 4.54 21.46 10.51
C GLU A 3 4.55 20.01 9.99
N MET A 4 3.48 19.27 10.26
CA MET A 4 3.19 18.00 9.61
C MET A 4 2.91 18.31 8.15
N LYS A 5 3.94 18.13 7.32
CA LYS A 5 3.86 18.29 5.88
C LYS A 5 3.02 17.11 5.35
N GLN A 6 1.72 17.31 5.17
CA GLN A 6 0.89 16.38 4.39
C GLN A 6 1.60 16.16 3.06
N LEU A 7 2.01 14.92 2.79
CA LEU A 7 2.70 14.58 1.55
C LEU A 7 1.69 14.73 0.41
N ASN A 8 2.04 15.52 -0.61
CA ASN A 8 1.20 15.62 -1.81
C ASN A 8 1.26 14.29 -2.58
N ASP A 9 0.29 14.05 -3.47
CA ASP A 9 0.21 12.78 -4.24
C ASP A 9 1.52 12.42 -4.98
N ASN A 10 2.29 13.42 -5.42
CA ASN A 10 3.61 13.22 -6.03
C ASN A 10 4.69 12.78 -5.03
N ASP A 11 4.64 13.25 -3.79
CA ASP A 11 5.55 12.81 -2.73
C ASP A 11 5.17 11.37 -2.31
N LEU A 12 3.87 11.05 -2.29
CA LEU A 12 3.36 9.69 -2.04
C LEU A 12 3.81 8.67 -3.09
N ASP A 13 4.01 9.08 -4.35
CA ASP A 13 4.60 8.22 -5.39
C ASP A 13 6.12 7.99 -5.19
N GLU A 14 6.81 8.85 -4.44
CA GLU A 14 8.19 8.62 -4.02
C GLU A 14 8.31 7.76 -2.76
N VAL A 15 7.26 7.68 -1.94
CA VAL A 15 7.19 6.78 -0.78
C VAL A 15 6.79 5.37 -1.23
N VAL A 16 7.70 4.42 -1.10
CA VAL A 16 7.39 2.98 -1.25
C VAL A 16 6.41 2.58 -0.13
N GLY A 17 5.33 1.84 -0.40
CA GLY A 17 4.53 1.19 0.64
C GLY A 17 3.44 2.03 1.36
N GLY A 18 2.93 3.09 0.72
CA GLY A 18 1.82 3.92 1.23
C GLY A 18 0.41 3.47 0.78
N ARG A 19 0.31 2.41 -0.02
CA ARG A 19 -0.97 1.91 -0.55
C ARG A 19 -1.32 0.55 0.04
N ILE A 20 -2.55 0.44 0.54
CA ILE A 20 -3.07 -0.80 1.13
C ILE A 20 -4.20 -1.34 0.26
N LEU A 21 -4.09 -2.62 -0.05
CA LEU A 21 -5.04 -3.36 -0.85
C LEU A 21 -5.75 -4.40 0.01
N ASN A 22 -7.06 -4.53 -0.13
CA ASN A 22 -7.76 -5.75 0.28
C ASN A 22 -7.74 -6.76 -0.88
N ALA A 23 -6.86 -7.75 -0.76
CA ALA A 23 -6.67 -8.80 -1.74
C ALA A 23 -7.67 -9.97 -1.60
N THR A 24 -8.68 -9.86 -0.73
CA THR A 24 -9.70 -10.91 -0.58
C THR A 24 -10.31 -11.24 -1.94
N GLY A 25 -10.22 -12.51 -2.34
CA GLY A 25 -10.75 -12.99 -3.62
C GLY A 25 -9.84 -12.77 -4.83
N MET A 26 -8.65 -12.18 -4.65
CA MET A 26 -7.68 -12.06 -5.74
C MET A 26 -6.88 -13.37 -5.91
N PRO A 27 -6.51 -13.73 -7.16
CA PRO A 27 -5.61 -14.85 -7.41
C PRO A 27 -4.26 -14.66 -6.68
N GLY A 28 -3.86 -15.66 -5.88
CA GLY A 28 -2.61 -15.60 -5.10
C GLY A 28 -2.70 -14.86 -3.76
N SER A 29 -3.89 -14.39 -3.36
CA SER A 29 -4.12 -13.81 -2.03
C SER A 29 -4.06 -14.88 -0.93
N ASP A 30 -3.57 -14.51 0.25
CA ASP A 30 -3.65 -15.34 1.45
C ASP A 30 -4.95 -15.03 2.21
N ILE A 31 -5.82 -16.03 2.37
CA ILE A 31 -7.10 -15.87 3.05
C ILE A 31 -6.96 -15.49 4.53
N ASN A 32 -5.84 -15.85 5.16
CA ASN A 32 -5.57 -15.48 6.55
C ASN A 32 -4.97 -14.07 6.64
N ASN A 33 -4.42 -13.56 5.54
CA ASN A 33 -3.75 -12.26 5.47
C ASN A 33 -4.23 -11.46 4.25
N PRO A 34 -5.52 -11.05 4.23
CA PRO A 34 -6.12 -10.41 3.05
C PRO A 34 -5.64 -8.98 2.81
N TRP A 35 -4.99 -8.34 3.77
CA TRP A 35 -4.53 -6.95 3.62
C TRP A 35 -3.08 -6.93 3.15
N GLU A 36 -2.84 -6.36 1.98
CA GLU A 36 -1.52 -6.27 1.37
C GLU A 36 -1.04 -4.82 1.38
N ILE A 37 0.19 -4.59 1.82
CA ILE A 37 0.91 -3.35 1.51
C ILE A 37 1.50 -3.55 0.12
N VAL A 38 1.18 -2.66 -0.81
CA VAL A 38 1.66 -2.73 -2.18
C VAL A 38 2.64 -1.61 -2.49
N ASP A 39 3.58 -1.91 -3.37
CA ASP A 39 4.50 -0.92 -3.92
C ASP A 39 3.73 0.08 -4.81
N ASN A 40 3.94 1.38 -4.57
CA ASN A 40 3.15 2.42 -5.22
C ASN A 40 3.41 2.53 -6.73
N LYS A 41 4.58 2.07 -7.21
CA LYS A 41 4.99 2.15 -8.61
C LYS A 41 4.66 0.89 -9.40
N THR A 42 4.79 -0.25 -8.76
CA THR A 42 4.71 -1.56 -9.42
C THR A 42 3.49 -2.38 -9.00
N GLY A 43 2.81 -2.01 -7.92
CA GLY A 43 1.72 -2.80 -7.34
C GLY A 43 2.19 -4.12 -6.74
N ALA A 44 3.50 -4.36 -6.64
CA ALA A 44 4.06 -5.56 -6.04
C ALA A 44 3.65 -5.68 -4.57
N THR A 45 3.28 -6.87 -4.12
CA THR A 45 3.00 -7.11 -2.70
C THR A 45 4.30 -7.03 -1.90
N LEU A 46 4.39 -6.10 -0.96
CA LEU A 46 5.54 -5.93 -0.07
C LEU A 46 5.37 -6.78 1.19
N TYR A 47 4.19 -6.68 1.83
CA TYR A 47 3.86 -7.39 3.06
C TYR A 47 2.37 -7.73 3.11
N ARG A 48 2.00 -8.71 3.94
CA ARG A 48 0.63 -9.19 4.12
C ARG A 48 0.25 -9.19 5.60
N TYR A 49 -1.00 -8.86 5.88
CA TYR A 49 -1.55 -8.72 7.22
C TYR A 49 -2.96 -9.30 7.32
N ASN A 50 -3.28 -9.84 8.49
CA ASN A 50 -4.60 -10.35 8.81
C ASN A 50 -5.66 -9.24 9.00
N CYS A 51 -5.24 -8.02 9.37
CA CYS A 51 -6.13 -6.88 9.53
C CYS A 51 -5.54 -5.61 8.90
N LYS A 52 -6.44 -4.71 8.50
CA LYS A 52 -6.10 -3.42 7.89
C LYS A 52 -5.22 -2.57 8.79
N GLU A 53 -5.57 -2.52 10.07
CA GLU A 53 -4.90 -1.66 11.04
C GLU A 53 -3.43 -2.03 11.23
N ALA A 54 -3.11 -3.33 11.25
CA ALA A 54 -1.71 -3.78 11.30
C ALA A 54 -0.92 -3.38 10.04
N ALA A 55 -1.55 -3.46 8.87
CA ALA A 55 -0.94 -3.00 7.62
C ALA A 55 -0.67 -1.49 7.65
N ILE A 56 -1.61 -0.67 8.14
CA ILE A 56 -1.42 0.78 8.27
C ILE A 56 -0.29 1.08 9.26
N VAL A 57 -0.33 0.48 10.46
CA VAL A 57 0.70 0.69 11.50
C VAL A 57 2.10 0.37 10.96
N ASP A 58 2.26 -0.76 10.26
CA ASP A 58 3.56 -1.15 9.71
C ASP A 58 3.98 -0.26 8.53
N ALA A 59 3.03 0.14 7.68
CA ALA A 59 3.29 1.09 6.60
C ALA A 59 3.85 2.42 7.13
N VAL A 60 3.16 3.01 8.10
CA VAL A 60 3.57 4.25 8.77
C VAL A 60 4.95 4.08 9.42
N LYS A 61 5.18 2.98 10.14
CA LYS A 61 6.45 2.73 10.85
C LYS A 61 7.64 2.52 9.91
N LYS A 62 7.48 1.74 8.82
CA LYS A 62 8.58 1.38 7.94
C LYS A 62 8.98 2.50 7.00
N TRP A 63 8.00 3.24 6.50
CA TRP A 63 8.25 4.28 5.51
C TRP A 63 8.20 5.70 6.07
N GLY A 64 7.88 5.86 7.36
CA GLY A 64 8.25 6.99 8.21
C GLY A 64 7.73 8.37 7.81
N GLY A 65 7.08 8.48 6.65
CA GLY A 65 6.59 9.72 6.06
C GLY A 65 5.08 9.76 5.88
N SER A 66 4.42 8.61 5.85
CA SER A 66 2.96 8.55 5.78
C SER A 66 2.38 8.68 7.19
N ASP A 67 1.68 9.77 7.50
CA ASP A 67 0.70 9.78 8.59
C ASP A 67 -0.31 8.63 8.38
N TYR A 68 -1.06 8.23 9.40
CA TYR A 68 -2.17 7.28 9.21
C TYR A 68 -3.14 7.73 8.11
N ASN A 69 -3.25 9.04 7.90
CA ASN A 69 -4.05 9.68 6.87
C ASN A 69 -3.43 9.65 5.47
N ASP A 70 -2.12 9.43 5.37
CA ASP A 70 -1.39 9.38 4.11
C ASP A 70 -1.36 7.96 3.52
N VAL A 71 -1.64 6.95 4.35
CA VAL A 71 -1.88 5.59 3.89
C VAL A 71 -3.24 5.53 3.22
N ARG A 72 -3.26 5.26 1.92
CA ARG A 72 -4.49 5.22 1.13
C ARG A 72 -4.86 3.80 0.76
N ASP A 73 -6.16 3.53 0.76
CA ASP A 73 -6.68 2.32 0.13
C ASP A 73 -6.48 2.44 -1.38
N ILE A 74 -6.02 1.37 -2.01
CA ILE A 74 -5.95 1.24 -3.47
C ILE A 74 -6.94 0.17 -3.93
N SER A 75 -7.59 0.42 -5.06
CA SER A 75 -8.50 -0.55 -5.66
C SER A 75 -7.75 -1.73 -6.28
N GLN A 76 -8.44 -2.87 -6.41
CA GLN A 76 -7.87 -4.05 -7.09
C GLN A 76 -7.50 -3.73 -8.54
N GLU A 77 -8.32 -2.92 -9.24
CA GLU A 77 -8.10 -2.55 -10.64
C GLU A 77 -6.83 -1.70 -10.81
N GLU A 78 -6.58 -0.76 -9.92
CA GLU A 78 -5.34 0.04 -9.93
C GLU A 78 -4.12 -0.84 -9.65
N VAL A 79 -4.18 -1.75 -8.67
CA VAL A 79 -3.07 -2.67 -8.41
C VAL A 79 -2.80 -3.59 -9.60
N ILE A 80 -3.84 -4.10 -10.26
CA ILE A 80 -3.70 -4.90 -11.48
C ILE A 80 -3.03 -4.08 -12.59
N SER A 81 -3.44 -2.82 -12.74
CA SER A 81 -2.87 -1.91 -13.74
C SER A 81 -1.38 -1.64 -13.48
N LEU A 82 -1.00 -1.40 -12.23
CA LEU A 82 0.40 -1.22 -11.83
C LEU A 82 1.24 -2.49 -12.08
N ARG A 83 0.72 -3.66 -11.67
CA ARG A 83 1.41 -4.95 -11.87
C ARG A 83 1.61 -5.28 -13.34
N ARG A 84 0.61 -4.96 -14.19
CA ARG A 84 0.73 -5.10 -15.66
C ARG A 84 1.76 -4.15 -16.25
N ALA A 85 1.73 -2.88 -15.85
CA ALA A 85 2.70 -1.88 -16.32
C ALA A 85 4.15 -2.25 -15.92
N ALA A 86 4.33 -2.90 -14.76
CA ALA A 86 5.61 -3.38 -14.28
C ALA A 86 6.03 -4.77 -14.82
N GLY A 87 5.18 -5.46 -15.59
CA GLY A 87 5.47 -6.81 -16.11
C GLY A 87 5.52 -7.91 -15.03
N ILE A 88 4.82 -7.73 -13.91
CA ILE A 88 4.73 -8.68 -12.79
C ILE A 88 3.64 -9.74 -13.01
N MET A 89 2.73 -9.49 -13.97
CA MET A 89 1.53 -10.30 -14.24
C MET A 89 1.57 -10.97 -15.60
#